data_AF-A0A673IKC3-F1
#
_entry.id   AF-A0A673IKC3-F1
#
_cell.length_a   1.000
_cell.length_b   1.000
_cell.length_c   1.000
_cell.angle_alpha   90.00
_cell.angle_beta   90.00
_cell.angle_gamma   90.00
#
_symmetry.space_group_name_H-M   'P 1'
#
loop_
_entity.id
_entity.type
_entity.pdbx_description
1 polymer ?
#
loop_
_entity_poly.entity_id
_entity_poly.type
_entity_poly.pdbx_seq_one_letter_code
_entity_poly.pdbx_strand_id
1 'polypeptide(L)'
;MCPGEQCYGDSGALYRGVVNITVSGSSCLPWNSDLLFTELTVETVHSAARRGLGEHAFCRNPDQDKLPWCYTMTERAVSWEYCDIKPCSKPDPELLMTHNSSKQESKITFPKNFSRNPTDFLRCGKGKSHPASPEALDFIGY
;
A
#
# COMPACT_ATOMS: atom_id res chain seq x y z
N MET A 1 -10.93 -6.95 1.76
CA MET A 1 -9.46 -6.82 1.80
C MET A 1 -9.18 -5.35 2.02
N CYS A 2 -8.53 -4.99 3.13
CA CYS A 2 -8.15 -3.60 3.38
C CYS A 2 -7.11 -3.20 2.32
N PRO A 3 -7.27 -2.04 1.65
CA PRO A 3 -6.29 -1.58 0.68
C PRO A 3 -4.94 -1.50 1.39
N GLY A 4 -3.90 -2.08 0.76
CA GLY A 4 -2.58 -2.28 1.38
C GLY A 4 -2.09 -1.01 2.07
N GLU A 5 -1.42 -1.18 3.21
CA GLU A 5 -0.92 -0.08 4.04
C GLU A 5 -0.27 1.01 3.17
N GLN A 6 -0.91 2.18 3.10
CA GLN A 6 -0.48 3.30 2.26
C GLN A 6 0.63 4.13 2.91
N CYS A 7 0.97 3.83 4.17
CA CYS A 7 1.96 4.54 4.95
C CYS A 7 2.91 3.56 5.63
N TYR A 8 4.09 4.02 6.04
CA TYR A 8 5.02 3.22 6.83
C TYR A 8 5.11 3.72 8.28
N GLY A 9 5.17 2.80 9.24
CA GLY A 9 5.47 3.10 10.65
C GLY A 9 6.95 2.91 10.96
N ASP A 10 7.48 3.68 11.90
CA ASP A 10 8.88 3.65 12.34
C ASP A 10 9.88 3.71 11.17
N SER A 11 10.66 2.65 10.93
CA SER A 11 11.57 2.53 9.78
C SER A 11 10.94 1.91 8.53
N GLY A 12 9.71 1.41 8.63
CA GLY A 12 9.03 0.69 7.56
C GLY A 12 9.50 -0.76 7.37
N ALA A 13 10.21 -1.35 8.33
CA ALA A 13 10.57 -2.78 8.31
C ALA A 13 9.34 -3.70 8.16
N LEU A 14 8.21 -3.29 8.75
CA LEU A 14 6.93 -3.99 8.67
C LEU A 14 6.04 -3.52 7.51
N TYR A 15 6.47 -2.57 6.70
CA TYR A 15 5.67 -2.06 5.59
C TYR A 15 5.36 -3.19 4.59
N ARG A 16 4.07 -3.38 4.28
CA ARG A 16 3.58 -4.40 3.32
C ARG A 16 2.70 -3.81 2.22
N GLY A 17 2.75 -2.50 2.01
CA GLY A 17 2.05 -1.83 0.91
C GLY A 17 2.63 -2.17 -0.47
N VAL A 18 2.04 -1.55 -1.51
CA VAL A 18 2.30 -1.85 -2.93
C VAL A 18 2.99 -0.70 -3.68
N VAL A 19 3.50 0.30 -2.97
CA VAL A 19 4.25 1.40 -3.60
C VAL A 19 5.53 0.85 -4.23
N ASN A 20 5.84 1.32 -5.44
CA ASN A 20 6.97 0.91 -6.27
C ASN A 20 7.63 2.09 -7.00
N ILE A 21 7.51 3.31 -6.46
CA ILE A 21 8.07 4.54 -7.00
C ILE A 21 8.96 5.19 -5.94
N THR A 22 10.11 5.70 -6.37
CA THR A 22 11.09 6.36 -5.51
C THR A 22 10.82 7.84 -5.32
N VAL A 23 11.54 8.49 -4.39
CA VAL A 23 11.41 9.93 -4.14
C VAL A 23 11.72 10.76 -5.40
N SER A 24 12.68 10.32 -6.22
CA SER A 24 12.99 10.93 -7.52
C SER A 24 11.96 10.65 -8.62
N GLY A 25 10.98 9.77 -8.38
CA GLY A 25 10.00 9.31 -9.37
C GLY A 25 10.47 8.11 -10.20
N SER A 26 11.59 7.48 -9.85
CA SER A 26 12.09 6.30 -10.55
C SER A 26 11.24 5.07 -10.23
N SER A 27 11.07 4.18 -11.22
CA SER A 27 10.35 2.91 -11.03
C SER A 27 11.25 1.86 -10.40
N CYS A 28 10.73 1.16 -9.39
CA CYS A 28 11.43 0.06 -8.74
C CYS A 28 11.56 -1.17 -9.65
N LEU A 29 12.68 -1.88 -9.51
CA LEU A 29 12.91 -3.20 -10.09
C LEU A 29 12.31 -4.30 -9.18
N PRO A 30 11.84 -5.42 -9.75
CA PRO A 30 11.56 -6.63 -8.99
C PRO A 30 12.77 -7.10 -8.19
N TRP A 31 12.56 -7.56 -6.96
CA TRP A 31 13.65 -8.00 -6.07
C TRP A 31 14.39 -9.26 -6.56
N ASN A 32 13.80 -9.98 -7.52
CA ASN A 32 14.40 -11.11 -8.21
C ASN A 32 14.75 -10.82 -9.68
N SER A 33 14.83 -9.56 -10.09
CA SER A 33 15.18 -9.20 -11.46
C SER A 33 16.56 -9.73 -11.85
N ASP A 34 16.68 -10.31 -13.04
CA ASP A 34 17.95 -10.81 -13.61
C ASP A 34 19.04 -9.72 -13.66
N LEU A 35 18.63 -8.45 -13.79
CA LEU A 35 19.52 -7.30 -13.75
C LEU A 35 20.25 -7.19 -12.40
N LEU A 36 19.59 -7.55 -11.30
CA LEU A 36 20.20 -7.55 -9.97
C LEU A 36 21.23 -8.67 -9.83
N PHE A 37 21.00 -9.84 -10.43
CA PHE A 37 21.97 -10.94 -10.42
C PHE A 37 23.22 -10.64 -11.26
N THR A 38 23.11 -9.72 -12.22
CA THR A 38 24.23 -9.29 -13.07
C THR A 38 25.13 -8.27 -12.35
N GLU A 39 24.53 -7.33 -11.61
CA GLU A 39 25.25 -6.20 -11.00
C GLU A 39 25.54 -6.37 -9.50
N LEU A 40 24.77 -7.20 -8.78
CA LEU A 40 24.93 -7.42 -7.34
C LEU A 40 25.48 -8.81 -7.03
N THR A 41 25.90 -9.01 -5.78
CA THR A 41 26.31 -10.35 -5.33
C THR A 41 25.12 -11.30 -5.28
N VAL A 42 25.35 -12.56 -5.69
CA VAL A 42 24.34 -13.63 -5.64
C VAL A 42 23.76 -13.82 -4.24
N GLU A 43 24.56 -13.59 -3.20
CA GLU A 43 24.11 -13.68 -1.80
C GLU A 43 23.13 -12.55 -1.46
N THR A 44 23.37 -11.33 -1.93
CA THR A 44 22.43 -10.21 -1.75
C THR A 44 21.06 -10.57 -2.29
N VAL A 45 21.00 -11.03 -3.55
CA VAL A 45 19.73 -11.33 -4.23
C VAL A 45 19.03 -12.55 -3.62
N HIS A 46 19.76 -13.63 -3.32
CA HIS A 46 19.17 -14.78 -2.63
C HIS A 46 18.67 -14.44 -1.22
N SER A 47 19.38 -13.58 -0.49
CA SER A 47 18.93 -13.16 0.84
C SER A 47 17.62 -12.38 0.78
N ALA A 48 17.39 -11.61 -0.29
CA ALA A 48 16.12 -10.94 -0.54
C ALA A 48 15.00 -11.97 -0.76
N ALA A 49 15.21 -12.94 -1.66
CA ALA A 49 14.27 -14.02 -1.93
C ALA A 49 13.89 -14.80 -0.66
N ARG A 50 14.87 -15.16 0.19
CA ARG A 50 14.63 -15.85 1.46
C ARG A 50 13.82 -15.03 2.47
N ARG A 51 13.82 -13.70 2.36
CA ARG A 51 13.01 -12.79 3.19
C ARG A 51 11.62 -12.53 2.60
N GLY A 52 11.22 -13.26 1.55
CA GLY A 52 9.95 -13.07 0.85
C GLY A 52 9.94 -11.88 -0.11
N LEU A 53 11.10 -11.35 -0.45
CA LEU A 53 11.25 -10.35 -1.50
C LEU A 53 11.43 -11.09 -2.83
N GLY A 54 10.35 -11.24 -3.60
CA GLY A 54 10.33 -12.06 -4.82
C GLY A 54 10.06 -11.25 -6.07
N GLU A 55 9.06 -11.70 -6.84
CA GLU A 55 8.70 -11.19 -8.17
C GLU A 55 8.09 -9.77 -8.19
N HIS A 56 7.81 -9.19 -7.03
CA HIS A 56 7.23 -7.85 -6.97
C HIS A 56 8.29 -6.76 -6.90
N ALA A 57 7.94 -5.56 -7.36
CA ALA A 57 8.79 -4.36 -7.27
C ALA A 57 8.44 -3.45 -6.07
N PHE A 58 7.69 -3.95 -5.08
CA PHE A 58 7.25 -3.13 -3.96
C PHE A 58 8.39 -2.76 -3.02
N CYS A 59 8.36 -1.53 -2.54
CA CYS A 59 9.30 -0.96 -1.58
C CYS A 59 9.31 -1.72 -0.27
N ARG A 60 10.50 -2.02 0.25
CA ARG A 60 10.69 -2.80 1.47
C ARG A 60 11.93 -2.31 2.22
N ASN A 61 12.05 -2.69 3.48
CA ASN A 61 13.21 -2.39 4.31
C ASN A 61 13.71 -3.69 4.99
N PRO A 62 14.40 -4.57 4.24
CA PRO A 62 14.84 -5.87 4.75
C PRO A 62 16.07 -5.80 5.66
N ASP A 63 16.80 -4.71 5.62
CA ASP A 63 18.11 -4.49 6.22
C ASP A 63 18.09 -3.51 7.40
N GLN A 64 16.88 -3.09 7.82
CA GLN A 64 16.67 -2.15 8.92
C GLN A 64 17.30 -0.77 8.68
N ASP A 65 17.34 -0.33 7.42
CA ASP A 65 17.68 1.04 7.07
C ASP A 65 16.59 2.02 7.60
N LYS A 66 16.73 3.31 7.32
CA LYS A 66 15.87 4.37 7.84
C LYS A 66 14.46 4.32 7.29
N LEU A 67 14.29 3.94 6.02
CA LEU A 67 13.03 4.00 5.27
C LEU A 67 12.91 2.81 4.31
N PRO A 68 11.69 2.45 3.85
CA PRO A 68 11.56 1.52 2.74
C PRO A 68 12.24 2.06 1.48
N TRP A 69 12.92 1.17 0.78
CA TRP A 69 13.65 1.44 -0.44
C TRP A 69 13.41 0.33 -1.46
N CYS A 70 13.93 0.53 -2.67
CA CYS A 70 13.96 -0.49 -3.71
C CYS A 70 15.17 -0.29 -4.62
N TYR A 71 15.47 -1.29 -5.46
CA TYR A 71 16.44 -1.15 -6.54
C TYR A 71 15.83 -0.41 -7.73
N THR A 72 16.64 0.36 -8.44
CA THR A 72 16.27 1.11 -9.64
C THR A 72 17.30 0.89 -10.75
N MET A 73 16.95 1.31 -11.96
CA MET A 73 17.87 1.38 -13.10
C MET A 73 18.14 2.85 -13.42
N THR A 74 19.34 3.33 -13.10
CA THR A 74 19.76 4.73 -13.32
C THR A 74 20.95 4.74 -14.25
N GLU A 75 20.89 5.50 -15.35
CA GLU A 75 22.00 5.64 -16.30
C GLU A 75 22.61 4.31 -16.79
N ARG A 76 21.77 3.27 -16.94
CA ARG A 76 22.13 1.88 -17.32
C ARG A 76 22.91 1.09 -16.26
N ALA A 77 22.91 1.54 -15.01
CA ALA A 77 23.43 0.79 -13.87
C ALA A 77 22.33 0.53 -12.84
N VAL A 78 22.43 -0.62 -12.17
CA VAL A 78 21.58 -0.90 -11.01
C VAL A 78 22.01 0.02 -9.86
N SER A 79 21.03 0.68 -9.26
CA SER A 79 21.19 1.49 -8.05
C SER A 79 20.06 1.19 -7.07
N TRP A 80 19.97 1.95 -5.98
CA TRP A 80 18.86 1.88 -5.03
C TRP A 80 18.46 3.28 -4.56
N GLU A 81 17.21 3.43 -4.15
CA GLU A 81 16.71 4.70 -3.63
C GLU A 81 15.56 4.48 -2.65
N TYR A 82 15.38 5.42 -1.72
CA TYR A 82 14.20 5.44 -0.85
C TYR A 82 12.92 5.69 -1.63
N CYS A 83 11.83 5.10 -1.13
CA CYS A 83 10.53 5.18 -1.75
C CYS A 83 9.72 6.40 -1.30
N ASP A 84 8.86 6.90 -2.21
CA ASP A 84 7.91 7.97 -1.90
C ASP A 84 6.68 7.38 -1.17
N ILE A 85 6.87 7.06 0.10
CA ILE A 85 5.82 6.56 1.00
C ILE A 85 5.70 7.55 2.14
N LYS A 86 4.48 7.91 2.51
CA LYS A 86 4.25 8.80 3.66
C LYS A 86 4.41 8.03 4.98
N PRO A 87 4.98 8.65 6.03
CA PRO A 87 4.92 8.06 7.36
C PRO A 87 3.47 8.00 7.83
N CYS A 88 3.13 6.95 8.57
CA CYS A 88 1.82 6.88 9.21
C CYS A 88 1.71 8.01 10.23
N SER A 89 0.58 8.71 10.25
CA SER A 89 0.29 9.67 11.29
C SER A 89 0.36 8.94 12.63
N LYS A 90 1.35 9.29 13.46
CA LYS A 90 1.33 8.85 14.85
C LYS A 90 0.11 9.55 15.48
N PRO A 91 -0.78 8.83 16.18
CA PRO A 91 -1.76 9.50 17.01
C PRO A 91 -0.99 10.42 17.95
N ASP A 92 -1.43 11.68 18.03
CA ASP A 92 -0.86 12.65 18.95
C ASP A 92 -0.84 12.01 20.36
N PRO A 93 0.30 12.00 21.07
CA PRO A 93 0.35 11.55 22.46
C PRO A 93 -0.72 12.21 23.34
N GLU A 94 -1.16 13.43 23.01
CA GLU A 94 -2.23 14.15 23.72
C GLU A 94 -3.62 13.50 23.54
N LEU A 95 -3.86 12.83 22.40
CA LEU A 95 -5.12 12.10 22.12
C LEU A 95 -5.16 10.69 22.74
N LEU A 96 -4.01 10.13 23.12
CA LEU A 96 -3.94 8.82 23.78
C LEU A 96 -4.13 8.89 25.30
N MET A 97 -4.06 10.09 25.90
CA MET A 97 -4.21 10.27 27.35
C MET A 97 -5.65 10.56 27.81
N THR A 98 -6.58 10.89 26.90
CA THR A 98 -7.96 11.26 27.26
C THR A 98 -8.97 10.10 27.27
N HIS A 99 -8.56 8.89 26.87
CA HIS A 99 -9.45 7.71 26.86
C HIS A 99 -9.23 6.72 28.00
N ASN A 100 -8.75 7.18 29.17
CA ASN A 100 -8.79 6.36 30.38
C ASN A 100 -9.62 7.02 31.50
N SER A 101 -10.88 6.59 31.55
CA SER A 101 -11.84 6.66 32.66
C SER A 101 -12.27 8.05 33.15
N SER A 102 -13.39 8.53 32.60
CA SER A 102 -14.46 9.12 33.40
C SER A 102 -15.79 8.91 32.70
N LYS A 103 -16.76 8.37 33.45
CA LYS A 103 -18.14 8.11 33.02
C LYS A 103 -18.71 9.30 32.25
N GLN A 104 -18.99 9.12 30.96
CA GLN A 104 -20.00 9.90 30.26
C GLN A 104 -20.94 8.95 29.55
N GLU A 105 -22.04 8.65 30.23
CA GLU A 105 -23.22 8.07 29.62
C GLU A 105 -23.83 9.17 28.74
N SER A 106 -23.44 9.21 27.46
CA SER A 106 -24.09 10.06 26.49
C SER A 106 -25.49 9.50 26.26
N LYS A 107 -26.51 10.14 26.88
CA LYS A 107 -27.91 9.93 26.51
C LYS A 107 -28.08 10.36 25.05
N ILE A 108 -27.90 9.42 24.13
CA ILE A 108 -28.27 9.60 22.74
C ILE A 108 -29.80 9.71 22.73
N THR A 109 -30.30 10.94 22.64
CA THR A 109 -31.71 11.16 22.35
C THR A 109 -31.89 10.93 20.86
N PHE A 110 -32.41 9.75 20.50
CA PHE A 110 -32.80 9.42 19.14
C PHE A 110 -34.04 10.26 18.74
N PRO A 111 -34.06 10.90 17.56
CA PRO A 111 -35.30 11.44 17.03
C PRO A 111 -36.28 10.28 16.79
N LYS A 112 -37.48 10.36 17.37
CA LYS A 112 -38.48 9.28 17.45
C LYS A 112 -39.13 8.86 16.11
N ASN A 113 -38.50 9.08 14.95
CA ASN A 113 -39.08 8.70 13.65
C ASN A 113 -38.04 8.18 12.65
N PHE A 114 -37.16 7.26 13.07
CA PHE A 114 -36.42 6.45 12.12
C PHE A 114 -36.50 4.98 12.49
N SER A 115 -37.52 4.30 11.95
CA SER A 115 -37.64 2.85 12.02
C SER A 115 -36.56 2.22 11.14
N ARG A 116 -35.45 1.73 11.73
CA ARG A 116 -34.55 0.79 11.07
C ARG A 116 -34.89 -0.61 11.53
N ASN A 117 -35.24 -1.43 10.55
CA ASN A 117 -35.48 -2.86 10.72
C ASN A 117 -34.13 -3.57 11.00
N PRO A 118 -34.06 -4.62 11.85
CA PRO A 118 -32.80 -5.20 12.33
C PRO A 118 -31.94 -5.96 11.30
N THR A 119 -32.29 -6.00 10.01
CA THR A 119 -31.62 -6.82 8.99
C THR A 119 -30.62 -6.08 8.10
N ASP A 120 -30.30 -4.82 8.36
CA ASP A 120 -29.39 -4.04 7.48
C ASP A 120 -27.88 -4.27 7.71
N PHE A 121 -27.50 -5.25 8.53
CA PHE A 121 -26.14 -5.75 8.57
C PHE A 121 -26.02 -7.01 7.70
N LEU A 122 -25.62 -6.79 6.44
CA LEU A 122 -24.85 -7.68 5.53
C LEU A 122 -25.36 -7.55 4.08
N ARG A 123 -24.74 -6.65 3.28
CA ARG A 123 -24.38 -6.97 1.88
C ARG A 123 -23.41 -5.94 1.29
N CYS A 124 -22.14 -6.33 1.15
CA CYS A 124 -21.22 -5.68 0.22
C CYS A 124 -21.65 -6.10 -1.20
N GLY A 125 -22.38 -5.24 -1.91
CA GLY A 125 -22.90 -5.49 -3.24
C GLY A 125 -22.01 -4.92 -4.35
N LYS A 126 -21.41 -5.84 -5.14
CA LYS A 126 -21.02 -5.72 -6.56
C LYS A 126 -20.91 -4.29 -7.14
N GLY A 127 -19.68 -3.78 -7.25
CA GLY A 127 -19.34 -2.75 -8.23
C GLY A 127 -19.24 -3.37 -9.62
N LYS A 128 -20.10 -2.92 -10.53
CA LYS A 128 -20.06 -3.27 -11.96
C LYS A 128 -18.87 -2.57 -12.63
N SER A 129 -18.29 -3.26 -13.60
CA SER A 129 -17.26 -2.81 -14.53
C SER A 129 -17.60 -1.48 -15.20
N HIS A 130 -16.63 -0.56 -15.27
CA HIS A 130 -16.65 0.52 -16.27
C HIS A 130 -16.15 -0.03 -17.62
N PRO A 131 -16.81 0.33 -18.74
CA PRO A 131 -16.46 -0.15 -20.08
C PRO A 131 -15.26 0.61 -20.67
N ALA A 132 -14.56 -0.09 -21.57
CA ALA A 132 -13.52 0.44 -22.44
C ALA A 132 -14.09 1.42 -23.51
N SER A 133 -13.19 2.26 -24.02
CA SER A 133 -13.32 3.31 -25.05
C SER A 133 -14.20 2.97 -26.28
N PRO A 134 -14.86 3.96 -26.93
CA PRO A 134 -15.62 3.78 -28.16
C PRO A 134 -14.78 4.11 -29.42
N GLU A 135 -14.37 3.10 -30.18
CA GLU A 135 -14.08 3.24 -31.61
C GLU A 135 -14.52 1.97 -32.35
N ALA A 136 -15.70 2.01 -32.97
CA ALA A 136 -16.03 1.35 -34.23
C ALA A 136 -17.44 1.80 -34.64
N LEU A 137 -17.49 2.59 -35.71
CA LEU A 137 -18.70 3.10 -36.33
C LEU A 137 -19.51 1.98 -37.01
N ASP A 138 -20.83 2.15 -36.91
CA ASP A 138 -21.89 1.47 -37.66
C ASP A 138 -21.59 1.25 -39.14
N PHE A 139 -22.02 0.08 -39.66
CA PHE A 139 -22.84 0.02 -40.87
C PHE A 139 -23.86 -1.13 -40.78
N ILE A 140 -25.13 -0.73 -40.74
CA ILE A 140 -26.41 -1.43 -40.95
C ILE A 140 -26.34 -2.24 -42.26
N GLY A 141 -26.84 -3.46 -42.48
CA GLY A 141 -28.09 -4.12 -42.10
C GLY A 141 -28.78 -4.61 -43.40
N TYR A 142 -29.38 -5.81 -43.35
CA TYR A 142 -29.98 -6.65 -44.43
C TYR A 142 -29.05 -7.56 -45.22
#